data_AF-A0A9W9ZWB5-F1
#
_entry.id   AF-A0A9W9ZWB5-F1
#
_cell.length_a   1.000
_cell.length_b   1.000
_cell.length_c   1.000
_cell.angle_alpha   90.00
_cell.angle_beta   90.00
_cell.angle_gamma   90.00
#
_symmetry.space_group_name_H-M   'P 1'
#
loop_
_entity.id
_entity.type
_entity.pdbx_description
1 polymer ?
#
loop_
_entity_poly.entity_id
_entity_poly.type
_entity_poly.pdbx_seq_one_letter_code
_entity_poly.pdbx_strand_id
1 'polypeptide(L)'
;MKDVLLNVFNALFVTGPERTILSYEANPVIRQMQQLKRDSQSDILFLLDNVDQFMDGDEEKANFVTFLQRLRGPKTGKSKLKILLTSRTALRHGDSLDVENYEVKALDKASSSALLQTQGTRSLEGNQSEKLIQMCQGNPLILNGMAAILRQEIADAEQLLKAIELHEQEVVEPPETGLPPTEKDEKEILMLKKKELIKSKRTA
;
A
#
# COMPACT_ATOMS: atom_id res chain seq x y z
N MET A 1 -3.36 27.50 -10.16
CA MET A 1 -2.64 26.50 -9.34
C MET A 1 -1.34 26.17 -10.05
N LYS A 2 -0.24 26.87 -9.73
CA LYS A 2 1.06 26.53 -10.31
C LYS A 2 2.16 26.29 -9.29
N ASP A 3 2.00 26.67 -8.03
CA ASP A 3 3.17 26.71 -7.17
C ASP A 3 2.92 26.06 -5.82
N VAL A 4 3.87 25.18 -5.50
CA VAL A 4 4.18 24.53 -4.23
C VAL A 4 3.47 23.21 -3.93
N LEU A 5 3.97 22.13 -4.55
CA LEU A 5 3.95 20.79 -3.98
C LEU A 5 5.31 20.57 -3.32
N LEU A 6 5.36 20.50 -1.98
CA LEU A 6 6.60 20.25 -1.25
C LEU A 6 6.56 18.80 -0.72
N ASN A 7 7.38 17.92 -1.29
CA ASN A 7 7.53 16.53 -0.83
C ASN A 7 8.63 16.49 0.26
N VAL A 8 8.23 16.39 1.54
CA VAL A 8 9.17 16.27 2.67
C VAL A 8 9.06 14.90 3.31
N PHE A 9 9.71 13.89 2.72
CA PHE A 9 9.57 12.52 3.23
C PHE A 9 10.76 12.02 4.06
N ASN A 10 12.00 12.41 3.75
CA ASN A 10 13.18 11.86 4.44
C ASN A 10 13.80 12.80 5.50
N ALA A 11 13.55 14.10 5.43
CA ALA A 11 14.21 15.08 6.30
C ALA A 11 13.59 15.20 7.70
N LEU A 12 12.36 14.71 7.90
CA LEU A 12 11.65 14.86 9.17
C LEU A 12 11.98 13.76 10.17
N PHE A 13 12.39 12.58 9.71
CA PHE A 13 12.44 11.38 10.55
C PHE A 13 13.64 10.46 10.36
N VAL A 14 14.70 10.86 9.61
CA VAL A 14 15.93 10.07 9.30
C VAL A 14 16.08 8.83 10.20
N THR A 15 15.60 7.69 9.70
CA THR A 15 15.74 6.38 10.30
C THR A 15 17.06 5.79 9.80
N GLY A 16 18.15 6.10 10.51
CA GLY A 16 19.45 5.45 10.40
C GLY A 16 20.01 5.19 11.80
N PRO A 17 20.95 4.24 11.97
CA PRO A 17 21.46 3.84 13.28
C PRO A 17 22.21 4.95 14.04
N GLU A 18 22.66 6.00 13.35
CA GLU A 18 23.25 7.20 13.97
C GLU A 18 22.21 8.32 14.05
N ARG A 19 21.40 8.30 15.11
CA ARG A 19 20.36 9.29 15.38
C ARG A 19 20.98 10.66 15.70
N THR A 20 21.19 11.49 14.68
CA THR A 20 21.22 12.94 14.93
C THR A 20 19.77 13.38 15.12
N ILE A 21 19.28 13.33 16.37
CA ILE A 21 17.93 13.80 16.72
C ILE A 21 17.95 15.32 16.58
N LEU A 22 17.72 15.83 15.37
CA LEU A 22 17.40 17.24 15.18
C LEU A 22 16.05 17.47 15.84
N SER A 23 16.02 18.29 16.89
CA SER A 23 14.77 18.74 17.48
C SER A 23 13.90 19.42 16.42
N TYR A 24 12.58 19.44 16.62
CA TYR A 24 11.62 20.05 15.69
C TYR A 24 12.06 21.45 15.21
N GLU A 25 12.58 22.29 16.12
CA GLU A 25 13.06 23.65 15.82
C GLU A 25 14.45 23.69 15.15
N ALA A 26 15.26 22.64 15.31
CA ALA A 26 16.54 22.49 14.65
C ALA A 26 16.42 21.87 13.24
N ASN A 27 15.24 21.37 12.87
CA ASN A 27 15.02 20.77 11.55
C ASN A 27 14.96 21.87 10.48
N PRO A 28 15.91 21.91 9.52
CA PRO A 28 15.97 22.97 8.51
C PRO A 28 14.74 22.99 7.60
N VAL A 29 14.11 21.83 7.37
CA VAL A 29 12.88 21.76 6.58
C VAL A 29 11.71 22.36 7.36
N ILE A 30 11.61 22.09 8.66
CA ILE A 30 10.59 22.73 9.50
C ILE A 30 10.77 24.24 9.53
N ARG A 31 12.01 24.72 9.64
CA ARG A 31 12.29 26.16 9.58
C ARG A 31 11.85 26.76 8.24
N GLN A 32 12.16 26.12 7.12
CA GLN A 32 11.73 26.59 5.80
C GLN A 32 10.19 26.60 5.67
N MET A 33 9.52 25.57 6.19
CA MET A 33 8.06 25.49 6.19
C MET A 33 7.41 26.58 7.05
N GLN A 34 7.97 26.86 8.24
CA GLN A 34 7.52 27.95 9.10
C GLN A 34 7.73 29.31 8.42
N GLN A 35 8.86 29.50 7.74
CA GLN A 35 9.13 30.71 6.97
C GLN A 35 8.12 30.88 5.82
N LEU A 36 7.88 29.83 5.04
CA LEU A 36 6.88 29.84 3.97
C LEU A 36 5.48 30.17 4.50
N LYS A 37 5.08 29.60 5.66
CA LYS A 37 3.81 29.94 6.32
C LYS A 37 3.70 31.42 6.69
N ARG A 38 4.80 32.05 7.13
CA ARG A 38 4.84 33.46 7.51
C ARG A 38 4.77 34.37 6.28
N ASP A 39 5.54 34.05 5.25
CA ASP A 39 5.74 34.95 4.11
C ASP A 39 4.62 34.82 3.07
N SER A 40 3.96 33.66 3.01
CA SER A 40 2.91 33.40 2.03
C SER A 40 1.70 34.30 2.24
N GLN A 41 1.30 34.98 1.16
CA GLN A 41 0.04 35.73 1.09
C GLN A 41 -1.17 34.82 0.81
N SER A 42 -0.93 33.58 0.41
CA SER A 42 -1.95 32.60 0.02
C SER A 42 -2.00 31.41 0.96
N ASP A 43 -3.07 30.63 0.86
CA ASP A 43 -3.16 29.31 1.49
C ASP A 43 -2.09 28.37 0.92
N ILE A 44 -1.55 27.50 1.78
CA ILE A 44 -0.51 26.52 1.48
C ILE A 44 -1.11 25.14 1.67
N LEU A 45 -1.02 24.28 0.66
CA LEU A 45 -1.35 22.86 0.77
C LEU A 45 -0.06 22.06 0.99
N PHE A 46 -0.04 21.26 2.04
CA PHE A 46 1.05 20.33 2.31
C PHE A 46 0.57 18.90 2.16
N LEU A 47 1.13 18.20 1.17
CA LEU A 47 0.79 16.82 0.84
C LEU A 47 1.83 15.88 1.46
N LEU A 48 1.37 14.96 2.32
CA LEU A 48 2.16 13.86 2.81
C LEU A 48 1.57 12.57 2.26
N ASP A 49 2.29 11.95 1.33
CA ASP A 49 1.84 10.75 0.62
C ASP A 49 2.26 9.48 1.38
N ASN A 50 1.43 8.44 1.43
CA ASN A 50 1.74 7.13 2.05
C ASN A 50 2.24 7.21 3.50
N VAL A 51 1.50 7.89 4.37
CA VAL A 51 1.89 8.09 5.78
C VAL A 51 1.74 6.83 6.66
N ASP A 52 1.43 5.67 6.06
CA ASP A 52 1.24 4.39 6.75
C ASP A 52 2.42 4.02 7.65
N GLN A 53 3.65 4.28 7.19
CA GLN A 53 4.89 3.97 7.92
C GLN A 53 5.01 4.67 9.28
N PHE A 54 4.24 5.74 9.50
CA PHE A 54 4.21 6.45 10.79
C PHE A 54 3.10 5.94 11.70
N MET A 55 2.21 5.07 11.19
CA MET A 55 1.02 4.54 11.85
C MET A 55 1.18 3.12 12.38
N ASP A 56 2.30 2.47 12.11
CA ASP A 56 2.54 1.05 12.41
C ASP A 56 2.71 0.77 13.92
N GLY A 57 2.94 1.80 14.75
CA GLY A 57 3.06 1.69 16.20
C GLY A 57 2.43 2.87 16.96
N ASP A 58 2.05 2.64 18.23
CA ASP A 58 1.37 3.65 19.04
C ASP A 58 2.24 4.88 19.33
N GLU A 59 3.54 4.67 19.57
CA GLU A 59 4.50 5.76 19.84
C GLU A 59 4.78 6.57 18.58
N GLU A 60 5.03 5.90 17.46
CA GLU A 60 5.26 6.50 16.14
C GLU A 60 4.04 7.34 15.72
N LYS A 61 2.85 6.78 15.93
CA LYS A 61 1.59 7.45 15.64
C LYS A 61 1.37 8.68 16.52
N ALA A 62 1.64 8.59 17.82
CA ALA A 62 1.55 9.72 18.74
C ALA A 62 2.56 10.83 18.37
N ASN A 63 3.78 10.45 18.00
CA ASN A 63 4.82 11.36 17.54
C ASN A 63 4.42 12.05 16.23
N PHE A 64 3.85 11.31 15.29
CA PHE A 64 3.34 11.86 14.03
C PHE A 64 2.17 12.82 14.24
N VAL A 65 1.21 12.46 15.09
CA VAL A 65 0.09 13.35 15.44
C VAL A 65 0.60 14.62 16.11
N THR A 66 1.55 14.51 17.05
CA THR A 66 2.18 15.66 17.70
C THR A 66 2.90 16.54 16.69
N PHE A 67 3.60 15.94 15.73
CA PHE A 67 4.23 16.65 14.62
C PHE A 67 3.20 17.46 13.82
N LEU A 68 2.08 16.84 13.42
CA LEU A 68 1.01 17.51 12.67
C LEU A 68 0.38 18.67 13.45
N GLN A 69 0.16 18.49 14.76
CA GLN A 69 -0.38 19.54 15.63
C GLN A 69 0.57 20.75 15.70
N ARG A 70 1.87 20.50 15.92
CA ARG A 70 2.89 21.57 15.94
C ARG A 70 2.99 22.26 14.59
N LEU A 71 2.95 21.50 13.52
CA LEU A 71 3.04 22.02 12.17
C LEU A 71 1.84 22.89 11.80
N ARG A 72 0.63 22.49 12.20
CA ARG A 72 -0.58 23.31 12.02
C ARG A 72 -0.48 24.61 12.82
N GLY A 73 0.04 24.53 14.05
CA GLY A 73 0.12 25.65 14.98
C GLY A 73 -1.17 25.81 15.79
N PRO A 74 -1.28 26.88 16.60
CA PRO A 74 -2.40 27.07 17.52
C PRO A 74 -3.75 27.16 16.77
N LYS A 75 -4.82 26.67 17.39
CA LYS A 75 -6.19 26.66 16.84
C LYS A 75 -6.84 28.05 16.73
N THR A 76 -6.11 29.13 17.04
CA THR A 76 -6.65 30.50 17.04
C THR A 76 -6.54 31.14 15.66
N GLY A 77 -7.68 31.32 15.00
CA GLY A 77 -7.78 31.94 13.67
C GLY A 77 -7.75 30.93 12.51
N LYS A 78 -7.95 31.42 11.29
CA LYS A 78 -7.87 30.59 10.07
C LYS A 78 -6.40 30.33 9.73
N SER A 79 -5.93 29.08 9.93
CA SER A 79 -4.62 28.65 9.45
C SER A 79 -4.59 28.69 7.91
N LYS A 80 -3.58 29.39 7.35
CA LYS A 80 -3.25 29.34 5.91
C LYS A 80 -2.72 27.97 5.47
N LEU A 81 -2.22 27.17 6.41
CA LEU A 81 -1.75 25.81 6.11
C LEU A 81 -2.93 24.83 6.12
N LYS A 82 -3.07 24.11 5.00
CA LYS A 82 -3.90 22.92 4.82
C LYS A 82 -2.96 21.72 4.69
N ILE A 83 -3.31 20.61 5.33
CA ILE A 83 -2.51 19.37 5.28
C ILE A 83 -3.41 18.30 4.68
N LEU A 84 -2.94 17.67 3.59
CA LEU A 84 -3.56 16.51 2.97
C LEU A 84 -2.65 15.31 3.18
N LEU A 85 -3.21 14.24 3.72
CA LEU A 85 -2.51 13.00 3.97
C LEU A 85 -3.09 11.93 3.05
N THR A 86 -2.26 11.07 2.48
CA THR A 86 -2.72 9.83 1.85
C THR A 86 -2.20 8.64 2.67
N SER A 87 -3.05 7.63 2.82
CA SER A 87 -2.77 6.43 3.59
C SER A 87 -3.71 5.33 3.11
N ARG A 88 -3.28 4.07 3.26
CA ARG A 88 -4.15 2.91 3.05
C ARG A 88 -5.10 2.68 4.22
N THR A 89 -4.86 3.31 5.37
CA THR A 89 -5.67 3.17 6.58
C THR A 89 -6.17 4.52 7.08
N ALA A 90 -7.25 4.51 7.86
CA ALA A 90 -7.78 5.75 8.42
C ALA A 90 -6.92 6.22 9.60
N LEU A 91 -6.53 7.50 9.59
CA LEU A 91 -5.88 8.13 10.74
C LEU A 91 -6.91 8.39 11.84
N ARG A 92 -6.90 7.56 12.88
CA ARG A 92 -7.76 7.70 14.07
C ARG A 92 -6.88 7.85 15.32
N HIS A 93 -6.92 8.98 16.00
CA HIS A 93 -6.16 9.19 17.24
C HIS A 93 -6.92 10.07 18.25
N GLY A 94 -8.04 9.52 18.76
CA GLY A 94 -8.92 10.19 19.72
C GLY A 94 -9.37 11.58 19.25
N ASP A 95 -9.66 12.47 20.20
CA ASP A 95 -10.10 13.85 19.94
C ASP A 95 -8.95 14.84 19.72
N SER A 96 -7.70 14.34 19.71
CA SER A 96 -6.50 15.18 19.75
C SER A 96 -6.21 15.87 18.42
N LEU A 97 -6.56 15.22 17.30
CA LEU A 97 -6.37 15.76 15.95
C LEU A 97 -7.69 15.71 15.20
N ASP A 98 -8.20 16.89 14.89
CA ASP A 98 -9.35 17.06 14.01
C ASP A 98 -8.91 16.78 12.57
N VAL A 99 -9.29 15.60 12.07
CA VAL A 99 -8.97 15.08 10.72
C VAL A 99 -10.27 14.63 10.06
N GLU A 100 -10.57 15.21 8.91
CA GLU A 100 -11.60 14.69 8.01
C GLU A 100 -10.99 13.56 7.17
N ASN A 101 -11.39 12.31 7.46
CA ASN A 101 -10.97 11.16 6.68
C ASN A 101 -11.92 10.99 5.48
N TYR A 102 -11.37 11.04 4.26
CA TYR A 102 -12.11 10.78 3.02
C TYR A 102 -11.61 9.49 2.36
N GLU A 103 -12.49 8.51 2.22
CA GLU A 103 -12.18 7.25 1.56
C GLU A 103 -12.31 7.39 0.04
N VAL A 104 -11.23 7.07 -0.68
CA VAL A 104 -11.26 6.95 -2.15
C VAL A 104 -11.83 5.57 -2.49
N LYS A 105 -13.08 5.56 -2.96
CA LYS A 105 -13.80 4.32 -3.29
C LYS A 105 -13.33 3.73 -4.62
N ALA A 106 -13.59 2.44 -4.79
CA ALA A 106 -13.49 1.77 -6.09
C ALA A 106 -14.39 2.47 -7.13
N LEU A 107 -13.97 2.44 -8.38
CA LEU A 107 -14.74 2.98 -9.50
C LEU A 107 -16.05 2.20 -9.68
N ASP A 108 -17.12 2.92 -9.98
CA ASP A 108 -18.35 2.28 -10.42
C ASP A 108 -18.19 1.63 -11.81
N LYS A 109 -19.19 0.85 -12.22
CA LYS A 109 -19.17 0.13 -13.49
C LYS A 109 -19.03 1.07 -14.70
N ALA A 110 -19.67 2.23 -14.66
CA ALA A 110 -19.65 3.19 -15.77
C ALA A 110 -18.26 3.81 -15.93
N SER A 111 -17.67 4.25 -14.82
CA SER A 111 -16.32 4.83 -14.76
C SER A 111 -15.25 3.79 -15.10
N SER A 112 -15.41 2.55 -14.63
CA SER A 112 -14.53 1.43 -14.97
C SER A 112 -14.57 1.11 -16.46
N SER A 113 -15.77 1.08 -17.05
CA SER A 113 -15.96 0.87 -18.49
C SER A 113 -15.33 2.00 -19.30
N ALA A 114 -15.57 3.25 -18.91
CA ALA A 114 -14.99 4.41 -19.55
C ALA A 114 -13.44 4.37 -19.51
N LEU A 115 -12.85 4.00 -18.37
CA LEU A 115 -11.39 3.90 -18.24
C LEU A 115 -10.81 2.80 -19.14
N LEU A 116 -11.45 1.62 -19.19
CA LEU A 116 -11.02 0.52 -20.04
C LEU A 116 -11.16 0.85 -21.54
N GLN A 117 -12.22 1.56 -21.93
CA GLN A 117 -12.48 1.95 -23.32
C GLN A 117 -11.61 3.12 -23.80
N THR A 118 -11.42 4.13 -22.96
CA THR A 118 -10.62 5.32 -23.34
C THR A 118 -9.14 5.01 -23.48
N GLN A 119 -8.66 3.98 -22.77
CA GLN A 119 -7.24 3.59 -22.78
C GLN A 119 -6.94 2.32 -23.56
N GLY A 120 -7.96 1.53 -23.97
CA GLY A 120 -7.83 0.38 -24.85
C GLY A 120 -8.06 0.77 -26.32
N THR A 121 -7.21 0.33 -27.24
CA THR A 121 -7.33 0.64 -28.68
C THR A 121 -8.29 -0.28 -29.44
N ARG A 122 -8.80 -1.35 -28.82
CA ARG A 122 -9.64 -2.36 -29.48
C ARG A 122 -11.05 -2.38 -28.91
N SER A 123 -12.04 -2.44 -29.81
CA SER A 123 -13.42 -2.75 -29.43
C SER A 123 -13.44 -4.15 -28.82
N LEU A 124 -13.69 -4.23 -27.51
CA LEU A 124 -13.94 -5.50 -26.84
C LEU A 124 -15.25 -6.08 -27.37
N GLU A 125 -15.27 -7.37 -27.67
CA GLU A 125 -16.42 -8.02 -28.28
C GLU A 125 -17.29 -8.71 -27.21
N GLY A 126 -18.60 -8.77 -27.47
CA GLY A 126 -19.55 -9.48 -26.61
C GLY A 126 -19.49 -9.04 -25.14
N ASN A 127 -19.32 -10.01 -24.24
CA ASN A 127 -19.28 -9.79 -22.78
C ASN A 127 -17.86 -9.61 -22.21
N GLN A 128 -16.82 -9.50 -23.04
CA GLN A 128 -15.43 -9.42 -22.58
C GLN A 128 -15.18 -8.20 -21.69
N SER A 129 -15.72 -7.03 -22.07
CA SER A 129 -15.59 -5.80 -21.28
C SER A 129 -16.20 -5.95 -19.89
N GLU A 130 -17.37 -6.58 -19.80
CA GLU A 130 -18.06 -6.77 -18.51
C GLU A 130 -17.27 -7.72 -17.60
N LYS A 131 -16.75 -8.82 -18.14
CA LYS A 131 -15.89 -9.76 -17.39
C LYS A 131 -14.61 -9.09 -16.88
N LEU A 132 -13.91 -8.34 -17.74
CA LEU A 132 -12.69 -7.63 -17.35
C LEU A 132 -12.96 -6.59 -16.27
N ILE A 133 -14.04 -5.82 -16.39
CA ILE A 133 -14.45 -4.86 -15.35
C ILE A 133 -14.75 -5.56 -14.03
N GLN A 134 -15.48 -6.69 -14.09
CA GLN A 134 -15.82 -7.48 -12.91
C GLN A 134 -14.57 -7.99 -12.20
N MET A 135 -13.60 -8.53 -12.94
CA MET A 135 -12.31 -9.00 -12.39
C MET A 135 -11.51 -7.86 -11.74
N CYS A 136 -11.55 -6.66 -12.32
CA CYS A 136 -10.82 -5.51 -11.78
C CYS A 136 -11.47 -4.91 -10.52
N GLN A 137 -12.73 -5.25 -10.21
CA GLN A 137 -13.47 -4.78 -9.04
C GLN A 137 -13.42 -3.25 -8.84
N GLY A 138 -13.38 -2.49 -9.94
CA GLY A 138 -13.28 -1.04 -9.91
C GLY A 138 -11.93 -0.47 -9.45
N ASN A 139 -10.87 -1.29 -9.36
CA ASN A 139 -9.52 -0.84 -9.04
C ASN A 139 -8.90 -0.10 -10.26
N PRO A 140 -8.64 1.22 -10.18
CA PRO A 140 -8.13 1.98 -11.31
C PRO A 140 -6.75 1.49 -11.82
N LEU A 141 -5.89 1.01 -10.92
CA LEU A 141 -4.54 0.56 -11.27
C LEU A 141 -4.60 -0.73 -12.12
N ILE A 142 -5.43 -1.68 -11.70
CA ILE A 142 -5.63 -2.94 -12.43
C ILE A 142 -6.30 -2.65 -13.78
N LEU A 143 -7.35 -1.83 -13.80
CA LEU A 143 -8.03 -1.41 -15.02
C LEU A 143 -7.07 -0.75 -16.03
N ASN A 144 -6.23 0.18 -15.57
CA ASN A 144 -5.21 0.83 -16.42
C ASN A 144 -4.19 -0.20 -16.95
N GLY A 145 -3.76 -1.15 -16.11
CA GLY A 145 -2.87 -2.23 -16.52
C GLY A 145 -3.47 -3.09 -17.64
N MET A 146 -4.72 -3.53 -17.47
CA MET A 146 -5.44 -4.30 -18.48
C MET A 146 -5.62 -3.51 -19.78
N ALA A 147 -6.04 -2.24 -19.68
CA ALA A 147 -6.17 -1.37 -20.83
C ALA A 147 -4.83 -1.18 -21.57
N ALA A 148 -3.72 -1.05 -20.84
CA ALA A 148 -2.39 -0.93 -21.43
C ALA A 148 -1.94 -2.20 -22.16
N ILE A 149 -2.20 -3.40 -21.60
CA ILE A 149 -1.89 -4.69 -22.25
C ILE A 149 -2.66 -4.83 -23.55
N LEU A 150 -3.97 -4.56 -23.52
CA LEU A 150 -4.84 -4.57 -24.70
C LEU A 150 -4.38 -3.56 -25.74
N ARG A 151 -3.98 -2.37 -25.31
CA ARG A 151 -3.53 -1.29 -26.19
C ARG A 151 -2.23 -1.60 -26.91
N GLN A 152 -1.32 -2.28 -26.23
CA GLN A 152 0.00 -2.64 -26.76
C GLN A 152 0.01 -3.95 -27.53
N GLU A 153 -1.16 -4.59 -27.68
CA GLU A 153 -1.31 -5.89 -28.37
C GLU A 153 -0.41 -6.99 -27.77
N ILE A 154 -0.07 -6.88 -26.48
CA ILE A 154 0.72 -7.89 -25.76
C ILE A 154 -0.11 -9.18 -25.61
N ALA A 155 -1.41 -9.03 -25.37
CA ALA A 155 -2.38 -10.10 -25.34
C ALA A 155 -3.75 -9.54 -25.77
N ASP A 156 -4.57 -10.38 -26.40
CA ASP A 156 -5.96 -10.03 -26.64
C ASP A 156 -6.84 -10.27 -25.38
N ALA A 157 -8.10 -9.84 -25.46
CA ALA A 157 -9.02 -9.94 -24.33
C ALA A 157 -9.33 -11.39 -23.92
N GLU A 158 -9.34 -12.33 -24.86
CA GLU A 158 -9.62 -13.74 -24.57
C GLU A 158 -8.42 -14.40 -23.89
N GLN A 159 -7.21 -14.11 -24.37
CA GLN A 159 -5.96 -14.53 -23.75
C GLN A 159 -5.82 -13.98 -22.33
N LEU A 160 -6.16 -12.71 -22.10
CA LEU A 160 -6.16 -12.10 -20.77
C LEU A 160 -7.15 -12.78 -19.83
N LEU A 161 -8.40 -12.94 -20.27
CA LEU A 161 -9.44 -13.61 -19.48
C LEU A 161 -9.01 -15.04 -19.12
N LYS A 162 -8.49 -15.79 -20.09
CA LYS A 162 -8.02 -17.16 -19.87
C LYS A 162 -6.82 -17.23 -18.92
N ALA A 163 -5.85 -16.32 -19.05
CA ALA A 163 -4.67 -16.29 -18.18
C ALA A 163 -5.07 -16.00 -16.72
N ILE A 164 -6.03 -15.11 -16.50
CA ILE A 164 -6.55 -14.78 -15.17
C ILE A 164 -7.35 -15.97 -14.61
N GLU A 165 -8.26 -16.56 -15.40
CA GLU A 165 -9.05 -17.73 -15.00
C GLU A 165 -8.17 -18.94 -14.63
N LEU A 166 -7.09 -19.18 -15.38
CA LEU A 166 -6.12 -20.23 -15.07
C LEU A 166 -5.38 -19.96 -13.75
N HIS A 167 -5.00 -18.70 -13.51
CA HIS A 167 -4.32 -18.34 -12.27
C HIS A 167 -5.24 -18.43 -11.04
N GLU A 168 -6.53 -18.08 -11.19
CA GLU A 168 -7.53 -18.27 -10.14
C GLU A 168 -7.77 -19.76 -9.82
N GLN A 169 -7.64 -20.66 -10.79
CA GLN A 169 -7.74 -22.12 -10.58
C GLN A 169 -6.49 -22.70 -9.91
N GLU A 170 -5.29 -22.21 -10.23
CA GLU A 170 -4.04 -22.64 -9.57
C GLU A 170 -3.99 -22.21 -8.10
N VAL A 171 -4.68 -21.14 -7.70
CA VAL A 171 -4.77 -20.68 -6.30
C VAL A 171 -5.72 -21.57 -5.47
N VAL A 172 -6.56 -22.41 -6.09
CA VAL A 172 -7.58 -23.22 -5.40
C VAL A 172 -7.13 -24.64 -5.04
N GLU A 173 -5.99 -25.16 -5.53
CA GLU A 173 -5.42 -26.40 -4.98
C GLU A 173 -3.89 -26.38 -4.94
N PRO A 174 -3.33 -26.67 -3.75
CA PRO A 174 -2.60 -27.92 -3.64
C PRO A 174 -3.48 -28.95 -2.90
N PRO A 175 -3.54 -30.20 -3.38
CA PRO A 175 -4.05 -31.28 -2.56
C PRO A 175 -3.25 -31.31 -1.25
N GLU A 176 -3.94 -31.47 -0.12
CA GLU A 176 -3.32 -31.92 1.13
C GLU A 176 -2.69 -33.30 0.90
N THR A 177 -1.46 -33.33 0.39
CA THR A 177 -0.59 -34.51 0.46
C THR A 177 0.85 -34.05 0.50
N GLY A 178 1.42 -34.08 1.71
CA GLY A 178 2.87 -34.12 1.91
C GLY A 178 3.49 -32.80 2.35
N LEU A 179 3.29 -32.42 3.63
CA LEU A 179 4.31 -31.65 4.33
C LEU A 179 5.64 -32.43 4.23
N PRO A 180 6.77 -31.81 3.82
CA PRO A 180 8.07 -32.43 3.99
C PRO A 180 8.28 -32.65 5.50
N PRO A 181 8.77 -33.83 5.93
CA PRO A 181 9.02 -34.10 7.34
C PRO A 181 9.92 -33.01 7.91
N THR A 182 9.54 -32.43 9.04
CA THR A 182 10.41 -31.48 9.73
C THR A 182 11.67 -32.22 10.21
N GLU A 183 12.78 -31.53 10.44
CA GLU A 183 14.05 -32.16 10.91
C GLU A 183 13.87 -33.03 12.18
N LYS A 184 12.78 -32.81 12.91
CA LYS A 184 12.39 -33.61 14.07
C LYS A 184 11.82 -34.98 13.65
N ASP A 185 11.01 -35.01 12.61
CA ASP A 185 10.39 -36.22 12.05
C ASP A 185 11.43 -37.10 11.35
N GLU A 186 12.42 -36.51 10.67
CA GLU A 186 13.52 -37.26 10.04
C GLU A 186 14.38 -37.99 11.07
N LYS A 187 14.66 -37.35 12.21
CA LYS A 187 15.42 -37.97 13.31
C LYS A 187 14.65 -39.12 13.94
N GLU A 188 13.34 -39.01 14.08
CA GLU A 188 12.49 -40.07 14.64
C GLU A 188 12.38 -41.26 13.68
N ILE A 189 12.20 -41.01 12.38
CA ILE A 189 12.23 -42.05 11.33
C ILE A 189 13.58 -42.75 11.27
N LEU A 190 14.69 -42.02 11.39
CA LEU A 190 16.04 -42.59 11.41
C LEU A 190 16.27 -43.44 12.67
N MET A 191 15.72 -43.03 13.82
CA MET A 191 15.79 -43.80 15.06
C MET A 191 14.99 -45.10 14.98
N LEU A 192 13.79 -45.06 14.40
CA LEU A 192 12.96 -46.24 14.17
C LEU A 192 13.63 -47.24 13.22
N LYS A 193 14.19 -46.76 12.11
CA LYS A 193 14.97 -47.62 11.18
C LYS A 193 16.21 -48.24 11.84
N LYS A 194 16.93 -47.50 12.69
CA LYS A 194 18.06 -48.06 13.45
C LYS A 194 17.62 -49.12 14.46
N LYS A 195 16.49 -48.93 15.16
CA LYS A 195 15.96 -49.92 16.10
C LYS A 195 15.55 -51.23 15.40
N GLU A 196 14.89 -51.14 14.24
CA GLU A 196 14.52 -52.32 13.45
C GLU A 196 15.74 -53.06 12.90
N LEU A 197 16.77 -52.34 12.43
CA LEU A 197 18.02 -52.95 11.94
C LEU A 197 18.79 -53.67 13.06
N ILE A 198 18.77 -53.13 14.28
CA ILE A 198 19.42 -53.76 15.46
C ILE A 198 18.63 -54.99 15.92
N LYS A 199 17.30 -54.96 15.82
CA LYS A 199 16.43 -56.10 16.17
C LYS A 199 16.57 -57.25 15.16
N SER A 200 16.66 -56.94 13.87
CA SER A 200 16.92 -57.92 12.81
C SER A 200 18.28 -58.63 12.96
N LYS A 201 19.33 -57.91 13.40
CA LYS A 201 20.66 -58.49 13.64
C LYS A 201 20.83 -59.27 14.94
N ARG A 202 19.84 -59.28 15.85
CA ARG A 202 19.86 -60.04 17.10
C ARG A 202 19.03 -61.34 17.06
N THR A 203 18.41 -61.63 15.92
CA THR A 203 17.53 -62.81 15.75
C THR A 203 17.99 -63.72 14.60
N ALA A 204 19.23 -63.56 14.14
CA ALA A 204 19.90 -64.41 13.15
C ALA A 204 21.21 -64.96 13.75
#